data_AF-A0A508TGB6-F1
#
_entry.id   AF-A0A508TGB6-F1
#
_cell.length_a   1.000
_cell.length_b   1.000
_cell.length_c   1.000
_cell.angle_alpha   90.00
_cell.angle_beta   90.00
_cell.angle_gamma   90.00
#
_symmetry.space_group_name_H-M   'P 1'
#
loop_
_entity.id
_entity.type
_entity.pdbx_description
1 polymer ?
#
loop_
_entity_poly.entity_id
_entity_poly.type
_entity_poly.pdbx_seq_one_letter_code
_entity_poly.pdbx_strand_id
1 'polypeptide(L)' 'MAEEYAEDGIHVGHVIVDGAIAGDKIFNRFPSASREESLISIEAIVNAFAFLYGQPTRGWSFEFDVRTSRVKR' A
#
# COMPACT_ATOMS: atom_id res chain seq x y z
N MET A 1 -16.17 12.34 2.79
CA MET A 1 -15.07 12.11 1.83
C MET A 1 -15.42 11.02 0.81
N ALA A 2 -15.28 9.71 1.07
CA ALA A 2 -15.51 8.72 0.02
C ALA A 2 -16.95 8.72 -0.54
N GLU A 3 -17.96 8.69 0.33
CA GLU A 3 -19.38 8.75 -0.10
C GLU A 3 -19.75 10.09 -0.75
N GLU A 4 -19.18 11.19 -0.24
CA GLU A 4 -19.46 12.56 -0.69
C GLU A 4 -18.98 12.82 -2.12
N TYR A 5 -17.83 12.28 -2.50
CA TYR A 5 -17.24 12.48 -3.83
C TYR A 5 -17.64 11.39 -4.84
N ALA A 6 -18.41 10.38 -4.41
CA ALA A 6 -18.84 9.31 -5.30
C ALA A 6 -19.80 9.81 -6.39
N GLU A 7 -20.68 10.77 -6.07
CA GLU A 7 -21.59 11.40 -7.03
C GLU A 7 -20.86 12.20 -8.11
N ASP A 8 -19.67 12.72 -7.80
CA ASP A 8 -18.79 13.43 -8.73
C ASP A 8 -17.91 12.48 -9.57
N GLY A 9 -18.07 11.16 -9.39
CA GLY A 9 -17.28 10.17 -10.11
C GLY A 9 -15.84 10.03 -9.62
N ILE A 10 -15.54 10.48 -8.40
CA ILE A 10 -14.20 10.41 -7.81
C ILE A 10 -14.07 9.16 -6.94
N HIS A 11 -13.12 8.29 -7.30
CA HIS A 11 -12.77 7.12 -6.51
C HIS A 11 -11.80 7.49 -5.39
N VAL A 12 -12.28 7.51 -4.15
CA VAL A 12 -11.44 7.72 -2.96
C VAL A 12 -11.00 6.37 -2.38
N GLY A 13 -9.68 6.18 -2.27
CA GLY A 13 -9.07 4.99 -1.65
C GLY A 13 -8.10 5.34 -0.51
N HIS A 14 -8.09 4.52 0.53
CA HIS A 14 -7.24 4.59 1.70
C HIS A 14 -6.29 3.38 1.71
N VAL A 15 -5.04 3.60 1.32
CA VAL A 15 -4.00 2.56 1.32
C VAL A 15 -3.22 2.62 2.62
N ILE A 16 -3.35 1.59 3.44
CA ILE A 16 -2.65 1.45 4.72
C ILE A 16 -1.40 0.62 4.47
N VAL A 17 -0.23 1.20 4.76
CA VAL A 17 1.06 0.50 4.66
C VAL A 17 1.53 0.18 6.07
N ASP A 18 1.25 -1.04 6.53
CA ASP A 18 1.55 -1.50 7.88
C ASP A 18 2.87 -2.27 7.93
N GLY A 19 3.97 -1.52 8.00
CA GLY A 19 5.30 -2.07 8.17
C GLY A 19 6.42 -1.20 7.63
N ALA A 20 7.65 -1.68 7.77
CA ALA A 20 8.82 -1.02 7.24
C ALA A 20 8.94 -1.27 5.74
N ILE A 21 9.12 -0.19 4.96
CA ILE A 21 9.24 -0.26 3.49
C ILE A 21 10.71 -0.46 3.10
N ALA A 22 10.96 -1.37 2.17
CA ALA A 22 12.26 -1.59 1.52
C ALA A 22 12.58 -0.45 0.54
N GLY A 23 12.96 0.71 1.08
CA GLY A 23 13.40 1.86 0.29
C GLY A 23 14.67 2.49 0.86
N ASP A 24 15.29 3.38 0.09
CA ASP A 24 16.61 3.97 0.39
C ASP A 24 16.75 4.49 1.82
N LYS A 25 15.68 5.06 2.39
CA LYS A 25 15.66 5.55 3.77
C LYS A 25 16.06 4.49 4.79
N ILE A 26 15.57 3.25 4.66
CA ILE A 26 15.87 2.20 5.64
C ILE A 26 17.24 1.60 5.42
N PHE A 27 17.66 1.43 4.16
CA PHE A 27 18.98 0.93 3.82
C PHE A 27 20.10 1.91 4.21
N ASN A 28 19.86 3.22 4.05
CA ASN A 28 20.80 4.25 4.50
C ASN A 28 20.90 4.33 6.03
N ARG A 29 19.79 4.13 6.75
CA ARG A 29 19.76 4.22 8.22
C ARG A 29 20.24 2.93 8.90
N PHE A 30 20.01 1.78 8.27
CA PHE A 30 20.37 0.47 8.78
C PHE A 30 20.98 -0.37 7.65
N PRO A 31 22.28 -0.21 7.35
CA PRO A 31 22.93 -0.92 6.25
C PRO A 31 22.91 -2.46 6.41
N SER A 32 22.75 -2.95 7.64
CA SER A 32 22.59 -4.37 7.97
C SER A 32 21.14 -4.86 7.86
N ALA A 33 20.20 -4.04 7.40
CA ALA A 33 18.82 -4.44 7.13
C ALA A 33 18.75 -5.34 5.88
N SER A 34 19.30 -6.56 5.99
CA SER A 34 19.35 -7.56 4.91
C SER A 34 18.13 -8.48 4.90
N ARG A 35 17.15 -8.28 5.78
CA ARG A 35 15.92 -9.07 5.81
C ARG A 35 14.88 -8.46 4.88
N GLU A 36 15.16 -8.44 3.57
CA GLU A 36 14.20 -8.01 2.54
C GLU A 36 12.83 -8.67 2.73
N GLU A 37 12.80 -9.95 3.11
CA GLU A 37 11.55 -10.69 3.35
C GLU A 37 10.70 -10.16 4.52
N SER A 38 11.26 -9.33 5.41
CA SER A 38 10.53 -8.71 6.53
C SER A 38 10.10 -7.26 6.25
N LEU A 39 10.45 -6.75 5.06
CA LEU A 39 10.11 -5.41 4.62
C LEU A 39 9.00 -5.48 3.56
N ILE A 40 8.22 -4.42 3.46
CA ILE A 40 7.23 -4.25 2.40
C ILE A 40 7.97 -3.73 1.15
N SER A 41 7.79 -4.41 0.01
CA SER A 41 8.35 -3.94 -1.25
C SER A 41 7.55 -2.74 -1.78
N ILE A 42 8.25 -1.83 -2.47
CA ILE A 42 7.60 -0.72 -3.18
C ILE A 42 6.61 -1.26 -4.22
N GLU A 43 6.96 -2.36 -4.89
CA GLU A 43 6.11 -3.02 -5.88
C GLU A 43 4.76 -3.44 -5.29
N ALA A 44 4.72 -3.98 -4.06
CA ALA A 44 3.46 -4.35 -3.41
C ALA A 44 2.54 -3.13 -3.17
N ILE A 45 3.12 -1.99 -2.80
CA ILE A 45 2.38 -0.73 -2.62
C ILE A 45 1.87 -0.22 -3.96
N VAL A 46 2.71 -0.22 -5.00
CA VAL A 46 2.31 0.17 -6.37
C VAL A 46 1.18 -0.71 -6.88
N ASN A 47 1.24 -2.02 -6.66
CA ASN A 47 0.20 -2.94 -7.07
C ASN A 47 -1.14 -2.66 -6.38
N ALA A 48 -1.16 -2.24 -5.11
CA ALA A 48 -2.38 -1.82 -4.43
C ALA A 48 -3.00 -0.58 -5.10
N PHE A 49 -2.18 0.44 -5.40
CA PHE A 49 -2.66 1.64 -6.12
C PHE A 49 -3.13 1.32 -7.54
N ALA A 50 -2.39 0.49 -8.27
CA ALA A 50 -2.76 0.08 -9.62
C ALA A 50 -4.06 -0.72 -9.64
N PHE A 51 -4.27 -1.58 -8.64
CA PHE A 51 -5.53 -2.30 -8.45
C PHE A 51 -6.70 -1.33 -8.24
N LEU A 52 -6.57 -0.37 -7.31
CA LEU A 52 -7.61 0.63 -7.05
C LEU A 52 -7.90 1.47 -8.30
N TYR A 53 -6.85 1.98 -8.96
CA TYR A 53 -6.97 2.78 -10.19
C TYR A 53 -7.72 2.05 -11.32
N GLY A 54 -7.55 0.73 -11.43
CA GLY A 54 -8.18 -0.09 -12.45
C GLY A 54 -9.64 -0.46 -12.18
N GLN A 55 -10.22 -0.10 -11.03
CA GLN A 55 -11.56 -0.54 -10.67
C GLN A 55 -12.64 0.13 -11.54
N PRO A 56 -13.66 -0.63 -12.00
CA PRO A 56 -14.78 -0.04 -12.70
C PRO A 56 -15.59 0.83 -11.74
N THR A 57 -16.20 1.90 -12.24
CA THR A 57 -17.03 2.83 -11.45
C THR A 57 -18.23 2.18 -10.75
N ARG A 58 -18.57 0.93 -11.12
CA ARG A 58 -19.63 0.13 -10.50
C ARG A 58 -19.18 -0.68 -9.28
N GLY A 59 -17.91 -0.59 -8.89
CA GLY A 59 -17.36 -1.36 -7.77
C GLY A 59 -16.02 -0.81 -7.33
N TRP A 60 -16.06 0.13 -6.39
CA TRP A 60 -14.88 0.73 -5.78
C TRP A 60 -14.61 0.15 -4.39
N SER A 61 -13.34 -0.13 -4.12
CA SER A 61 -12.83 -0.45 -2.79
C SER A 61 -12.38 0.84 -2.11
N PHE A 62 -12.71 0.98 -0.83
CA PHE A 62 -12.31 2.13 -0.02
C PHE A 62 -11.01 1.91 0.73
N GLU A 63 -10.76 0.73 1.30
CA GLU A 63 -9.58 0.46 2.12
C GLU A 63 -8.74 -0.71 1.57
N PHE A 64 -7.42 -0.57 1.64
CA PHE A 64 -6.47 -1.60 1.21
C PHE A 64 -5.26 -1.67 2.16
N ASP A 65 -5.13 -2.77 2.89
CA ASP A 65 -4.00 -3.03 3.79
C ASP A 65 -2.85 -3.75 3.08
N VAL A 66 -1.68 -3.13 3.07
CA VAL A 66 -0.42 -3.70 2.57
C VAL A 66 0.49 -4.00 3.74
N ARG A 67 0.85 -5.27 3.90
CA ARG A 67 1.75 -5.76 4.95
C ARG A 67 2.60 -6.92 4.44
N THR A 68 3.72 -7.17 5.13
CA THR A 68 4.52 -8.38 4.89
C THR A 68 3.83 -9.61 5.49
N SER A 69 4.05 -10.78 4.90
CA SER A 69 3.61 -12.08 5.45
C SER A 69 4.43 -12.51 6.66
N ARG A 70 5.61 -11.93 6.88
CA ARG A 70 6.49 -12.25 8.01
C ARG A 70 6.22 -11.34 9.19
N VAL A 71 5.60 -11.90 10.23
CA VAL A 71 5.45 -11.24 11.52
C VAL A 71 6.76 -11.34 12.31
N LYS A 72 7.30 -10.23 12.82
CA LYS A 72 8.36 -10.28 13.82
C LYS A 72 7.78 -10.94 15.09
N ARG A 73 8.18 -12.17 15.38
CA ARG A 73 7.98 -12.79 16.69
C ARG A 73 8.96 -12.21 17.71
#